data_AF-A0A503DK14-F1
#
_entry.id   AF-A0A503DK14-F1
#
_cell.length_a   1.000
_cell.length_b   1.000
_cell.length_c   1.000
_cell.angle_alpha   90.00
_cell.angle_beta   90.00
_cell.angle_gamma   90.00
#
_symmetry.space_group_name_H-M   'P 1'
#
loop_
_entity.id
_entity.type
_entity.pdbx_description
1 polymer ?
#
loop_
_entity_poly.entity_id
_entity_poly.type
_entity_poly.pdbx_seq_one_letter_code
_entity_poly.pdbx_strand_id
1 'polypeptide(L)'
;MIGAAATITAAAPGTLDAAQLNFGDGIGTLVFNHTGTAYEFSAALASTGTGTHTLNHDSGTTFLTADSSGFTGATNVDGGTLVVNGSLASSSLITIKPGGTLKGKGAVGDTIVDGGVLAPGSGGPGSSLTVAGNLSCNDGTYQVFVDPVTSSFASVTGSADLSGATLAVSTNGLAIGQFKVLTADSGLGGTEFASVTGVTNTAFVSVTDSYDINNAYLDVTKVRDFGDAGRTPNQIATGEGLDSMPQSGPLFTALADLATDTQAQAAFDQLSGEIHSSVKGMLVEDSRFLRDAATSRIRAAFGDPDATELSVMAYGEGGPEMAAADTDRFAVWGQTFGAWGNADSDGNAAALDRSSGGVLAGADTLVGGWRLGLLGGYSHSSLDAADRNSSAKADSYHLGLYGGTNWGALAIRSGAAYSWNSLSAHRSVAFTGFADGLSADYDAGTAQVFGELEQDRCRKRRQVRAVRQPRLCQST
;
A
#
# COMPACT_ATOMS: atom_id res chain seq x y z
N MET A 1 36.78 17.40 37.34
CA MET A 1 36.50 16.79 36.03
C MET A 1 36.00 15.38 36.23
N ILE A 2 35.14 14.89 35.35
CA ILE A 2 34.72 13.49 35.24
C ILE A 2 35.28 12.98 33.91
N GLY A 3 36.22 12.03 33.99
CA GLY A 3 37.04 11.62 32.86
C GLY A 3 38.34 12.44 32.77
N ALA A 4 38.64 12.97 31.59
CA ALA A 4 39.85 13.72 31.30
C ALA A 4 39.68 15.24 31.54
N ALA A 5 40.80 15.97 31.49
CA ALA A 5 40.78 17.43 31.47
C ALA A 5 40.23 17.96 30.13
N ALA A 6 39.78 19.21 30.10
CA ALA A 6 39.32 19.84 28.86
C ALA A 6 40.42 19.79 27.77
N THR A 7 40.03 19.67 26.50
CA THR A 7 40.93 19.57 25.32
C THR A 7 41.88 18.36 25.24
N ILE A 8 41.89 17.49 26.26
CA ILE A 8 42.63 16.23 26.24
C ILE A 8 41.70 15.12 25.69
N THR A 9 42.28 14.06 25.11
CA THR A 9 41.50 12.89 24.71
C THR A 9 40.66 12.35 25.87
N ALA A 10 39.38 12.11 25.61
CA ALA A 10 38.43 11.60 26.60
C ALA A 10 38.91 10.29 27.25
N ALA A 11 38.63 10.13 28.53
CA ALA A 11 38.95 8.93 29.31
C ALA A 11 37.68 8.27 29.86
N ALA A 12 37.79 7.08 30.45
CA ALA A 12 36.65 6.48 31.14
C ALA A 12 36.14 7.42 32.26
N PRO A 13 34.81 7.57 32.44
CA PRO A 13 34.28 8.45 33.47
C PRO A 13 34.64 7.90 34.87
N GLY A 14 34.96 8.83 35.78
CA GLY A 14 35.04 8.52 37.21
C GLY A 14 33.65 8.56 37.86
N THR A 15 33.57 8.17 39.13
CA THR A 15 32.35 8.26 39.93
C THR A 15 32.43 9.44 40.90
N LEU A 16 31.37 10.26 40.96
CA LEU A 16 31.17 11.25 42.03
C LEU A 16 30.02 10.77 42.91
N ASP A 17 30.34 10.29 44.10
CA ASP A 17 29.34 9.92 45.11
C ASP A 17 29.12 11.09 46.06
N ALA A 18 28.26 12.02 45.63
CA ALA A 18 27.86 13.17 46.40
C ALA A 18 26.42 13.56 46.07
N ALA A 19 25.67 14.01 47.07
CA ALA A 19 24.32 14.55 46.85
C ALA A 19 24.37 15.91 46.14
N GLN A 20 25.41 16.72 46.40
CA GLN A 20 25.55 18.07 45.85
C GLN A 20 27.03 18.42 45.65
N LEU A 21 27.33 19.09 44.53
CA LEU A 21 28.61 19.70 44.23
C LEU A 21 28.48 21.23 44.35
N ASN A 22 29.18 21.81 45.33
CA ASN A 22 29.18 23.25 45.58
C ASN A 22 30.34 23.94 44.87
N PHE A 23 30.01 24.99 44.13
CA PHE A 23 30.97 25.97 43.65
C PHE A 23 31.10 27.08 44.70
N GLY A 24 32.28 27.19 45.30
CA GLY A 24 32.63 28.18 46.33
C GLY A 24 33.15 29.48 45.72
N ASP A 25 33.86 30.30 46.49
CA ASP A 25 34.42 31.55 45.97
C ASP A 25 35.50 31.31 44.89
N GLY A 26 35.58 32.22 43.91
CA GLY A 26 36.62 32.23 42.88
C GLY A 26 36.19 31.57 41.56
N ILE A 27 37.12 30.85 40.92
CA ILE A 27 36.87 30.18 39.63
C ILE A 27 36.65 28.70 39.89
N GLY A 28 35.48 28.18 39.49
CA GLY A 28 35.14 26.77 39.61
C GLY A 28 34.67 26.19 38.28
N THR A 29 35.29 25.10 37.83
CA THR A 29 34.93 24.45 36.56
C THR A 29 34.69 22.96 36.74
N LEU A 30 33.49 22.49 36.40
CA LEU A 30 33.20 21.08 36.20
C LEU A 30 33.33 20.76 34.71
N VAL A 31 34.10 19.72 34.38
CA VAL A 31 34.30 19.25 33.00
C VAL A 31 33.84 17.81 32.90
N PHE A 32 32.94 17.52 31.96
CA PHE A 32 32.61 16.19 31.48
C PHE A 32 33.38 15.95 30.18
N ASN A 33 34.42 15.14 30.24
CA ASN A 33 35.19 14.74 29.06
C ASN A 33 35.50 13.26 29.17
N HIS A 34 34.52 12.43 28.79
CA HIS A 34 34.60 11.00 29.04
C HIS A 34 34.08 10.14 27.88
N THR A 35 34.41 8.85 27.89
CA THR A 35 33.98 7.89 26.85
C THR A 35 32.67 7.17 27.16
N GLY A 36 32.04 7.45 28.31
CA GLY A 36 30.76 6.85 28.69
C GLY A 36 29.61 7.21 27.74
N THR A 37 28.75 6.25 27.42
CA THR A 37 27.58 6.41 26.53
C THR A 37 26.26 6.61 27.27
N ALA A 38 26.26 6.41 28.59
CA ALA A 38 25.12 6.62 29.47
C ALA A 38 25.59 6.91 30.91
N TYR A 39 26.44 7.92 31.07
CA TYR A 39 26.94 8.30 32.40
C TYR A 39 25.88 9.09 33.15
N GLU A 40 25.39 8.58 34.28
CA GLU A 40 24.46 9.30 35.13
C GLU A 40 25.20 10.21 36.11
N PHE A 41 24.83 11.49 36.12
CA PHE A 41 25.30 12.48 37.07
C PHE A 41 24.12 12.94 37.94
N SER A 42 24.06 12.37 39.15
CA SER A 42 22.96 12.56 40.11
C SER A 42 23.27 13.57 41.22
N ALA A 43 24.45 14.18 41.22
CA ALA A 43 24.78 15.24 42.17
C ALA A 43 24.15 16.56 41.72
N ALA A 44 23.44 17.26 42.61
CA ALA A 44 22.94 18.61 42.34
C ALA A 44 24.12 19.60 42.23
N LEU A 45 24.06 20.55 41.31
CA LEU A 45 25.06 21.62 41.22
C LEU A 45 24.52 22.88 41.92
N ALA A 46 25.36 23.53 42.73
CA ALA A 46 24.99 24.77 43.41
C ALA A 46 26.13 25.79 43.42
N SER A 47 25.83 27.04 43.07
CA SER A 47 26.73 28.19 43.18
C SER A 47 26.56 28.85 44.54
N THR A 48 27.41 28.47 45.50
CA THR A 48 27.31 28.91 46.90
C THR A 48 28.24 30.07 47.24
N GLY A 49 29.33 30.25 46.48
CA GLY A 49 30.25 31.38 46.62
C GLY A 49 30.15 32.35 45.44
N THR A 50 30.91 33.45 45.54
CA THR A 50 31.00 34.47 44.51
C THR A 50 32.12 34.16 43.52
N GLY A 51 31.87 34.34 42.22
CA GLY A 51 32.89 34.20 41.21
C GLY A 51 32.37 33.63 39.89
N THR A 52 33.27 33.00 39.13
CA THR A 52 32.97 32.45 37.81
C THR A 52 32.86 30.94 37.90
N HIS A 53 31.64 30.44 37.75
CA HIS A 53 31.36 29.00 37.73
C HIS A 53 31.04 28.55 36.32
N THR A 54 31.55 27.39 35.94
CA THR A 54 31.37 26.88 34.58
C THR A 54 31.19 25.37 34.58
N LEU A 55 30.26 24.91 33.77
CA LEU A 55 30.06 23.51 33.42
C LEU A 55 30.42 23.32 31.96
N ASN A 56 31.43 22.50 31.65
CA ASN A 56 31.81 22.15 30.28
C ASN A 56 31.50 20.68 29.99
N HIS A 57 30.90 20.42 28.85
CA HIS A 57 30.67 19.08 28.33
C HIS A 57 31.38 18.94 26.97
N ASP A 58 32.47 18.18 26.96
CA ASP A 58 33.39 18.08 25.82
C ASP A 58 33.26 16.74 25.08
N SER A 59 32.84 15.66 25.76
CA SER A 59 32.71 14.33 25.15
C SER A 59 31.86 13.37 25.98
N GLY A 60 31.37 12.31 25.32
CA GLY A 60 30.54 11.27 25.91
C GLY A 60 29.05 11.63 25.94
N THR A 61 28.27 10.84 26.67
CA THR A 61 26.86 11.12 26.94
C THR A 61 26.64 11.18 28.45
N THR A 62 26.27 12.36 28.95
CA THR A 62 26.01 12.62 30.37
C THR A 62 24.52 12.85 30.61
N PHE A 63 23.92 12.11 31.52
CA PHE A 63 22.56 12.31 32.00
C PHE A 63 22.60 13.10 33.32
N LEU A 64 22.29 14.38 33.25
CA LEU A 64 22.11 15.22 34.43
C LEU A 64 20.68 15.02 34.93
N THR A 65 20.54 14.31 36.05
CA THR A 65 19.23 13.88 36.58
C THR A 65 18.79 14.69 37.79
N ALA A 66 19.72 15.34 38.49
CA ALA A 66 19.43 16.14 39.67
C ALA A 66 18.87 17.53 39.35
N ASP A 67 18.12 18.09 40.30
CA ASP A 67 17.77 19.51 40.27
C ASP A 67 19.01 20.35 40.59
N SER A 68 19.53 21.03 39.57
CA SER A 68 20.66 21.96 39.67
C SER A 68 20.21 23.41 39.43
N SER A 69 18.97 23.75 39.80
CA SER A 69 18.48 25.15 39.83
C SER A 69 19.31 26.05 40.76
N GLY A 70 20.11 25.49 41.67
CA GLY A 70 21.08 26.25 42.46
C GLY A 70 22.33 26.67 41.68
N PHE A 71 22.56 26.16 40.47
CA PHE A 71 23.73 26.50 39.65
C PHE A 71 23.45 27.74 38.79
N THR A 72 24.25 28.78 39.01
CA THR A 72 24.12 30.07 38.32
C THR A 72 25.28 30.36 37.37
N GLY A 73 26.15 29.38 37.13
CA GLY A 73 27.27 29.49 36.21
C GLY A 73 26.86 29.31 34.75
N ALA A 74 27.81 29.47 33.84
CA ALA A 74 27.61 29.18 32.42
C ALA A 74 27.77 27.68 32.15
N THR A 75 27.03 27.16 31.16
CA THR A 75 27.14 25.78 30.67
C THR A 75 27.56 25.77 29.21
N ASN A 76 28.67 25.12 28.87
CA ASN A 76 29.14 24.95 27.51
C ASN A 76 29.01 23.48 27.10
N VAL A 77 28.32 23.22 25.99
CA VAL A 77 28.24 21.90 25.36
C VAL A 77 29.11 21.96 24.12
N ASP A 78 30.41 21.73 24.30
CA ASP A 78 31.43 21.82 23.27
C ASP A 78 31.56 20.53 22.45
N GLY A 79 31.12 19.40 22.99
CA GLY A 79 31.13 18.11 22.30
C GLY A 79 30.31 17.03 23.02
N GLY A 80 29.96 15.94 22.32
CA GLY A 80 29.18 14.84 22.89
C GLY A 80 27.72 15.21 23.13
N THR A 81 27.05 14.54 24.07
CA THR A 81 25.62 14.74 24.36
C THR A 81 25.37 15.00 25.84
N LEU A 82 24.90 16.19 26.18
CA LEU A 82 24.36 16.51 27.50
C LEU A 82 22.85 16.28 27.52
N VAL A 83 22.38 15.37 28.36
CA VAL A 83 20.96 15.06 28.57
C VAL A 83 20.50 15.66 29.89
N VAL A 84 19.72 16.73 29.83
CA VAL A 84 19.16 17.40 31.02
C VAL A 84 17.78 16.82 31.31
N ASN A 85 17.71 15.89 32.26
CA ASN A 85 16.46 15.33 32.77
C ASN A 85 16.04 15.94 34.11
N GLY A 86 16.98 16.57 34.82
CA GLY A 86 16.72 17.40 36.00
C GLY A 86 16.52 18.87 35.63
N SER A 87 17.26 19.78 36.27
CA SER A 87 17.15 21.22 36.00
C SER A 87 18.51 21.90 35.97
N LEU A 88 18.74 22.73 34.96
CA LEU A 88 19.77 23.76 34.84
C LEU A 88 19.12 25.13 34.58
N ALA A 89 17.87 25.32 35.04
CA ALA A 89 17.04 26.49 34.72
C ALA A 89 17.68 27.83 35.11
N SER A 90 18.58 27.85 36.10
CA SER A 90 19.26 29.06 36.57
C SER A 90 20.68 29.23 36.01
N SER A 91 21.13 28.32 35.14
CA SER A 91 22.39 28.48 34.40
C SER A 91 22.35 29.83 33.67
N SER A 92 23.39 30.66 33.86
CA SER A 92 23.39 32.04 33.36
C SER A 92 23.31 32.12 31.84
N LEU A 93 23.86 31.11 31.16
CA LEU A 93 23.77 30.89 29.73
C LEU A 93 24.18 29.43 29.44
N ILE A 94 23.48 28.79 28.51
CA ILE A 94 23.88 27.52 27.90
C ILE A 94 24.29 27.78 26.46
N THR A 95 25.51 27.40 26.09
CA THR A 95 26.01 27.53 24.71
C THR A 95 26.30 26.14 24.15
N ILE A 96 25.65 25.78 23.05
CA ILE A 96 25.84 24.51 22.36
C ILE A 96 26.67 24.76 21.10
N LYS A 97 27.91 24.28 21.07
CA LYS A 97 28.84 24.50 19.96
C LYS A 97 28.81 23.35 18.95
N PRO A 98 29.48 23.47 17.79
CA PRO A 98 29.53 22.39 16.81
C PRO A 98 30.16 21.13 17.41
N GLY A 99 29.49 19.99 17.24
CA GLY A 99 29.86 18.71 17.83
C GLY A 99 29.22 18.42 19.18
N GLY A 100 28.57 19.41 19.80
CA GLY A 100 27.78 19.28 21.02
C GLY A 100 26.29 19.10 20.73
N THR A 101 25.63 18.26 21.54
CA THR A 101 24.18 18.05 21.53
C THR A 101 23.60 18.26 22.91
N LEU A 102 22.60 19.13 23.02
CA LEU A 102 21.75 19.25 24.21
C LEU A 102 20.42 18.57 23.95
N LYS A 103 20.00 17.70 24.86
CA LYS A 103 18.66 17.10 24.85
C LYS A 103 18.14 16.88 26.26
N GLY A 104 16.96 16.30 26.40
CA GLY A 104 16.39 15.88 27.68
C GLY A 104 15.01 16.47 27.93
N LYS A 105 14.39 16.04 29.02
CA LYS A 105 13.02 16.43 29.39
C LYS A 105 12.92 17.45 30.53
N GLY A 106 14.06 17.95 30.97
CA GLY A 106 14.21 18.84 32.11
C GLY A 106 14.01 20.31 31.75
N ALA A 107 14.60 21.17 32.58
CA ALA A 107 14.64 22.61 32.34
C ALA A 107 16.08 23.10 32.17
N VAL A 108 16.29 24.09 31.30
CA VAL A 108 17.56 24.78 31.07
C VAL A 108 17.34 26.30 31.11
N GLY A 109 18.39 27.07 31.42
CA GLY A 109 18.32 28.54 31.39
C GLY A 109 18.37 29.10 29.96
N ASP A 110 18.73 30.38 29.83
CA ASP A 110 18.98 31.02 28.52
C ASP A 110 19.89 30.13 27.67
N THR A 111 19.49 29.86 26.42
CA THR A 111 20.16 28.87 25.56
C THR A 111 20.50 29.46 24.18
N ILE A 112 21.76 29.29 23.77
CA ILE A 112 22.26 29.60 22.43
C ILE A 112 22.73 28.30 21.78
N VAL A 113 22.18 27.98 20.60
CA VAL A 113 22.64 26.92 19.71
C VAL A 113 23.58 27.57 18.70
N ASP A 114 24.88 27.55 18.96
CA ASP A 114 25.94 28.15 18.13
C ASP A 114 26.53 27.06 17.21
N GLY A 115 25.78 26.70 16.15
CA GLY A 115 26.17 25.61 15.24
C GLY A 115 26.14 24.18 15.84
N GLY A 116 25.70 24.03 17.08
CA GLY A 116 25.46 22.73 17.73
C GLY A 116 24.07 22.14 17.44
N VAL A 117 23.68 21.11 18.20
CA VAL A 117 22.36 20.46 18.09
C VAL A 117 21.54 20.64 19.36
N LEU A 118 20.34 21.20 19.24
CA LEU A 118 19.31 21.15 20.26
C LEU A 118 18.25 20.12 19.85
N ALA A 119 18.08 19.07 20.66
CA ALA A 119 17.08 18.04 20.44
C ALA A 119 16.13 17.98 21.65
N PRO A 120 15.03 18.77 21.68
CA PRO A 120 14.14 18.84 22.83
C PRO A 120 13.51 17.49 23.17
N GLY A 121 13.34 17.23 24.47
CA GLY A 121 12.78 15.98 24.95
C GLY A 121 13.81 14.84 25.04
N SER A 122 13.34 13.63 25.35
CA SER A 122 14.20 12.46 25.58
C SER A 122 14.57 11.68 24.31
N GLY A 123 14.49 12.33 23.14
CA GLY A 123 14.75 11.70 21.84
C GLY A 123 13.57 10.87 21.31
N GLY A 124 12.35 11.23 21.66
CA GLY A 124 11.12 10.61 21.15
C GLY A 124 9.93 11.57 21.12
N PRO A 125 8.91 11.29 20.28
CA PRO A 125 7.70 12.11 20.19
C PRO A 125 6.98 12.25 21.54
N GLY A 126 6.24 13.35 21.73
CA GLY A 126 5.48 13.61 22.96
C GLY A 126 6.31 14.01 24.17
N SER A 127 7.62 14.21 24.01
CA SER A 127 8.52 14.71 25.06
C SER A 127 8.94 16.16 24.81
N SER A 128 9.24 16.90 25.87
CA SER A 128 9.59 18.32 25.76
C SER A 128 10.72 18.74 26.67
N LEU A 129 11.44 19.80 26.27
CA LEU A 129 12.46 20.48 27.08
C LEU A 129 11.96 21.89 27.41
N THR A 130 12.10 22.34 28.66
CA THR A 130 11.79 23.72 29.03
C THR A 130 13.05 24.59 28.94
N VAL A 131 12.97 25.70 28.20
CA VAL A 131 13.97 26.78 28.23
C VAL A 131 13.40 27.90 29.10
N ALA A 132 13.88 27.99 30.34
CA ALA A 132 13.50 28.98 31.34
C ALA A 132 14.20 30.33 31.08
N GLY A 133 13.99 30.87 29.89
CA GLY A 133 14.68 32.04 29.37
C GLY A 133 14.46 32.18 27.87
N ASN A 134 15.38 32.84 27.20
CA ASN A 134 15.38 32.98 25.74
C ASN A 134 16.10 31.82 25.06
N LEU A 135 15.67 31.49 23.85
CA LEU A 135 16.34 30.55 22.95
C LEU A 135 16.82 31.28 21.70
N SER A 136 18.07 31.07 21.29
CA SER A 136 18.61 31.57 20.02
C SER A 136 19.32 30.43 19.29
N CYS A 137 18.94 30.16 18.05
CA CYS A 137 19.37 28.96 17.34
C CYS A 137 20.54 29.15 16.35
N ASN A 138 21.08 30.38 16.17
CA ASN A 138 22.31 30.77 15.45
C ASN A 138 22.98 29.69 14.57
N ASP A 139 22.43 29.40 13.39
CA ASP A 139 22.96 28.40 12.42
C ASP A 139 23.10 26.96 12.95
N GLY A 140 22.51 26.67 14.10
CA GLY A 140 22.44 25.36 14.72
C GLY A 140 21.34 24.47 14.14
N THR A 141 21.34 23.21 14.59
CA THR A 141 20.30 22.24 14.24
C THR A 141 19.29 22.12 15.38
N TYR A 142 18.01 22.32 15.07
CA TYR A 142 16.89 22.02 15.95
C TYR A 142 16.28 20.68 15.53
N GLN A 143 16.57 19.63 16.29
CA GLN A 143 16.16 18.27 15.94
C GLN A 143 14.88 17.87 16.67
N VAL A 144 13.86 17.44 15.92
CA VAL A 144 12.60 16.95 16.47
C VAL A 144 12.27 15.53 16.02
N PHE A 145 11.54 14.82 16.86
CA PHE A 145 11.02 13.49 16.62
C PHE A 145 9.51 13.55 16.46
N VAL A 146 8.98 12.99 15.37
CA VAL A 146 7.57 13.05 15.02
C VAL A 146 7.02 11.65 14.75
N ASP A 147 5.83 11.37 15.25
CA ASP A 147 5.04 10.18 14.90
C ASP A 147 3.64 10.60 14.42
N PRO A 148 2.76 9.67 14.02
CA PRO A 148 1.41 10.01 13.56
C PRO A 148 0.51 10.75 14.57
N VAL A 149 0.91 10.90 15.83
CA VAL A 149 0.09 11.46 16.90
C VAL A 149 0.69 12.74 17.49
N THR A 150 2.01 12.78 17.69
CA THR A 150 2.70 13.83 18.44
C THR A 150 4.09 14.15 17.88
N SER A 151 4.68 15.22 18.39
CA SER A 151 6.08 15.60 18.15
C SER A 151 6.78 15.91 19.47
N SER A 152 8.10 15.86 19.46
CA SER A 152 8.91 16.48 20.51
C SER A 152 8.97 17.99 20.30
N PHE A 153 9.02 18.77 21.38
CA PHE A 153 9.06 20.24 21.28
C PHE A 153 9.80 20.93 22.42
N ALA A 154 10.31 22.14 22.17
CA ALA A 154 10.79 23.04 23.21
C ALA A 154 9.67 23.96 23.70
N SER A 155 9.62 24.17 25.01
CA SER A 155 8.77 25.17 25.66
C SER A 155 9.64 26.29 26.21
N VAL A 156 9.65 27.44 25.54
CA VAL A 156 10.50 28.59 25.85
C VAL A 156 9.68 29.62 26.63
N THR A 157 10.09 29.97 27.85
CA THR A 157 9.35 30.95 28.68
C THR A 157 9.65 32.40 28.28
N GLY A 158 10.73 32.63 27.54
CA GLY A 158 11.09 33.90 26.92
C GLY A 158 10.75 33.95 25.43
N SER A 159 11.58 34.62 24.64
CA SER A 159 11.49 34.64 23.18
C SER A 159 12.36 33.56 22.55
N ALA A 160 11.97 33.08 21.36
CA ALA A 160 12.79 32.18 20.56
C ALA A 160 13.20 32.86 19.23
N ASP A 161 14.49 32.87 18.92
CA ASP A 161 15.05 33.31 17.65
C ASP A 161 15.53 32.09 16.85
N LEU A 162 14.86 31.83 15.73
CA LEU A 162 15.09 30.68 14.85
C LEU A 162 16.03 31.00 13.68
N SER A 163 16.53 32.24 13.59
CA SER A 163 17.29 32.75 12.45
C SER A 163 18.50 31.86 12.14
N GLY A 164 18.62 31.46 10.88
CA GLY A 164 19.73 30.63 10.37
C GLY A 164 19.63 29.15 10.71
N ALA A 165 18.74 28.75 11.62
CA ALA A 165 18.68 27.38 12.11
C ALA A 165 18.02 26.41 11.12
N THR A 166 18.44 25.14 11.17
CA THR A 166 17.83 24.05 10.40
C THR A 166 16.89 23.22 11.29
N LEU A 167 15.64 23.05 10.86
CA LEU A 167 14.71 22.10 11.45
C LEU A 167 15.02 20.69 10.91
N ALA A 168 15.59 19.83 11.74
CA ALA A 168 15.88 18.44 11.40
C ALA A 168 14.78 17.53 11.94
N VAL A 169 13.97 16.95 11.06
CA VAL A 169 12.85 16.09 11.42
C VAL A 169 13.26 14.63 11.32
N SER A 170 13.09 13.89 12.40
CA SER A 170 13.20 12.42 12.42
C SER A 170 11.80 11.84 12.63
N THR A 171 11.29 11.08 11.66
CA THR A 171 9.93 10.56 11.70
C THR A 171 9.89 9.03 11.77
N ASN A 172 8.92 8.50 12.51
CA ASN A 172 8.53 7.09 12.48
C ASN A 172 7.11 6.94 11.91
N GLY A 173 6.88 7.60 10.76
CA GLY A 173 5.58 7.75 10.13
C GLY A 173 4.99 9.14 10.38
N LEU A 174 4.29 9.67 9.37
CA LEU A 174 3.56 10.94 9.44
C LEU A 174 2.09 10.68 9.16
N ALA A 175 1.23 11.40 9.88
CA ALA A 175 -0.17 11.53 9.55
C ALA A 175 -0.45 12.94 9.04
N ILE A 176 -1.51 13.10 8.24
CA ILE A 176 -2.00 14.42 7.87
C ILE A 176 -2.39 15.17 9.14
N GLY A 177 -1.84 16.38 9.29
CA GLY A 177 -2.03 17.18 10.48
C GLY A 177 -0.92 18.18 10.72
N GLN A 178 -1.02 18.87 11.85
CA GLN A 178 -0.09 19.89 12.28
C GLN A 178 0.58 19.45 13.58
N PHE A 179 1.91 19.47 13.60
CA PHE A 179 2.72 19.04 14.72
C PHE A 179 3.48 20.23 15.30
N LYS A 180 3.16 20.65 16.52
CA LYS A 180 3.87 21.75 17.18
C LYS A 180 5.28 21.32 17.54
N VAL A 181 6.28 22.02 17.02
CA VAL A 181 7.70 21.70 17.25
C VAL A 181 8.36 22.65 18.23
N LEU A 182 7.82 23.86 18.42
CA LEU A 182 8.34 24.84 19.37
C LEU A 182 7.23 25.79 19.82
N THR A 183 7.27 26.22 21.09
CA THR A 183 6.43 27.29 21.62
C THR A 183 7.25 28.26 22.46
N ALA A 184 7.00 29.56 22.32
CA ALA A 184 7.67 30.64 23.02
C ALA A 184 6.66 31.64 23.60
N ASP A 185 6.68 31.84 24.92
CA ASP A 185 5.70 32.68 25.62
C ASP A 185 5.82 34.17 25.22
N SER A 186 7.03 34.64 24.91
CA SER A 186 7.29 36.00 24.42
C SER A 186 7.42 36.09 22.90
N GLY A 187 7.06 35.03 22.18
CA GLY A 187 7.00 35.00 20.71
C GLY A 187 8.29 34.59 20.01
N LEU A 188 8.18 34.40 18.68
CA LEU A 188 9.28 34.01 17.79
C LEU A 188 10.07 35.19 17.18
N GLY A 189 9.71 36.42 17.55
CA GLY A 189 10.33 37.63 16.97
C GLY A 189 10.13 37.80 15.46
N GLY A 190 9.22 37.05 14.84
CA GLY A 190 9.02 37.01 13.38
C GLY A 190 10.11 36.23 12.62
N THR A 191 10.85 35.37 13.32
CA THR A 191 11.90 34.52 12.75
C THR A 191 11.34 33.15 12.38
N GLU A 192 11.95 32.52 11.38
CA GLU A 192 11.57 31.21 10.83
C GLU A 192 12.84 30.35 10.70
N PHE A 193 12.69 29.03 10.66
CA PHE A 193 13.79 28.14 10.30
C PHE A 193 14.26 28.43 8.88
N ALA A 194 15.57 28.39 8.66
CA ALA A 194 16.15 28.64 7.33
C ALA A 194 15.94 27.46 6.36
N SER A 195 15.80 26.24 6.89
CA SER A 195 15.49 25.04 6.10
C SER A 195 14.91 23.91 6.95
N VAL A 196 14.20 22.99 6.30
CA VAL A 196 13.68 21.75 6.87
C VAL A 196 14.39 20.55 6.21
N THR A 197 14.82 19.58 7.01
CA THR A 197 15.52 18.37 6.54
C THR A 197 14.97 17.11 7.22
N GLY A 198 15.26 15.93 6.66
CA GLY A 198 14.85 14.63 7.21
C GLY A 198 13.42 14.20 6.85
N VAL A 199 12.69 15.04 6.12
CA VAL A 199 11.40 14.75 5.49
C VAL A 199 11.45 15.11 4.01
N THR A 200 10.57 14.52 3.19
CA THR A 200 10.52 14.78 1.76
C THR A 200 9.08 14.77 1.29
N ASN A 201 8.76 15.69 0.39
CA ASN A 201 7.45 15.72 -0.25
C ASN A 201 7.27 14.51 -1.17
N THR A 202 6.06 13.99 -1.21
CA THR A 202 5.69 12.86 -2.06
C THR A 202 4.85 13.34 -3.23
N ALA A 203 4.32 12.42 -4.03
CA ALA A 203 3.41 12.78 -5.11
C ALA A 203 2.06 13.30 -4.59
N PHE A 204 1.74 13.09 -3.30
CA PHE A 204 0.44 13.42 -2.71
C PHE A 204 0.52 14.27 -1.45
N VAL A 205 1.65 14.25 -0.74
CA VAL A 205 1.84 14.93 0.54
C VAL A 205 2.94 15.97 0.46
N SER A 206 2.65 17.15 0.98
CA SER A 206 3.63 18.19 1.27
C SER A 206 3.90 18.24 2.77
N VAL A 207 5.18 18.28 3.13
CA VAL A 207 5.67 18.45 4.50
C VAL A 207 6.45 19.77 4.56
N THR A 208 5.88 20.75 5.24
CA THR A 208 6.44 22.10 5.34
C THR A 208 6.36 22.60 6.78
N ASP A 209 7.22 23.53 7.13
CA ASP A 209 7.11 24.30 8.36
C ASP A 209 6.09 25.43 8.22
N SER A 210 5.47 25.80 9.35
CA SER A 210 4.59 26.96 9.45
C SER A 210 4.66 27.61 10.83
N TYR A 211 4.20 28.86 10.91
CA TYR A 211 4.44 29.71 12.08
C TYR A 211 3.22 30.55 12.45
N ASP A 212 3.02 30.72 13.75
CA ASP A 212 2.24 31.81 14.32
C ASP A 212 3.15 32.71 15.19
N ILE A 213 2.58 33.69 15.88
CA ILE A 213 3.36 34.64 16.70
C ILE A 213 4.23 33.96 17.78
N ASN A 214 3.78 32.82 18.31
CA ASN A 214 4.38 32.13 19.44
C ASN A 214 4.87 30.71 19.13
N ASN A 215 4.45 30.10 18.02
CA ASN A 215 4.67 28.68 17.78
C ASN A 215 5.23 28.43 16.38
N ALA A 216 6.10 27.43 16.29
CA ALA A 216 6.52 26.81 15.05
C ALA A 216 5.91 25.41 14.95
N TYR A 217 5.50 25.04 13.75
CA TYR A 217 4.84 23.78 13.45
C TYR A 217 5.49 23.08 12.27
N LEU A 218 5.28 21.77 12.18
CA LEU A 218 5.46 20.97 10.98
C LEU A 218 4.07 20.59 10.47
N ASP A 219 3.71 21.07 9.30
CA ASP A 219 2.46 20.77 8.62
C ASP A 219 2.65 19.64 7.60
N VAL A 220 1.81 18.61 7.73
CA VAL A 220 1.73 17.48 6.80
C VAL A 220 0.37 17.55 6.13
N THR A 221 0.35 17.90 4.84
CA THR A 221 -0.89 18.16 4.10
C THR A 221 -0.98 17.31 2.85
N LYS A 222 -2.15 16.69 2.61
CA LYS A 222 -2.47 16.07 1.33
C LYS A 222 -2.74 17.19 0.31
N VAL A 223 -1.89 17.31 -0.71
CA VAL A 223 -1.92 18.38 -1.70
C VAL A 223 -2.47 17.95 -3.06
N ARG A 224 -2.62 16.65 -3.30
CA ARG A 224 -3.15 16.09 -4.55
C ARG A 224 -3.97 14.84 -4.28
N ASP A 225 -5.02 14.64 -5.06
CA ASP A 225 -5.85 13.44 -5.02
C ASP A 225 -5.15 12.24 -5.68
N PHE A 226 -5.48 11.04 -5.23
CA PHE A 226 -4.90 9.80 -5.75
C PHE A 226 -5.34 9.57 -7.21
N GLY A 227 -6.61 9.85 -7.53
CA GLY A 227 -7.15 9.73 -8.89
C GLY A 227 -6.34 10.48 -9.96
N ASP A 228 -5.79 11.64 -9.62
CA ASP A 228 -5.01 12.49 -10.54
C ASP A 228 -3.70 11.85 -11.01
N ALA A 229 -3.18 10.85 -10.28
CA ALA A 229 -1.98 10.12 -10.68
C ALA A 229 -2.31 8.99 -11.68
N GLY A 230 -3.58 8.62 -11.84
CA GLY A 230 -4.01 7.56 -12.74
C GLY A 230 -3.89 7.94 -14.22
N ARG A 231 -3.58 6.95 -15.07
CA ARG A 231 -3.54 7.11 -16.54
C ARG A 231 -4.62 6.31 -17.25
N THR A 232 -4.93 5.13 -16.73
CA THR A 232 -5.96 4.25 -17.28
C THR A 232 -7.30 4.47 -16.58
N PRO A 233 -8.44 4.16 -17.21
CA PRO A 233 -9.74 4.18 -16.53
C PRO A 233 -9.77 3.41 -15.21
N ASN A 234 -9.14 2.23 -15.14
CA ASN A 234 -9.06 1.43 -13.91
C ASN A 234 -8.23 2.15 -12.83
N GLN A 235 -7.10 2.74 -13.20
CA GLN A 235 -6.26 3.48 -12.25
C GLN A 235 -6.96 4.72 -11.69
N ILE A 236 -7.62 5.50 -12.55
CA ILE A 236 -8.36 6.71 -12.14
C ILE A 236 -9.51 6.32 -11.21
N ALA A 237 -10.35 5.35 -11.61
CA ALA A 237 -11.47 4.89 -10.78
C ALA A 237 -11.00 4.30 -9.43
N THR A 238 -9.85 3.61 -9.43
CA THR A 238 -9.25 3.10 -8.18
C THR A 238 -8.77 4.24 -7.30
N GLY A 239 -8.04 5.21 -7.87
CA GLY A 239 -7.58 6.40 -7.16
C GLY A 239 -8.73 7.22 -6.57
N GLU A 240 -9.78 7.50 -7.34
CA GLU A 240 -10.99 8.18 -6.86
C GLU A 240 -11.68 7.40 -5.73
N GLY A 241 -11.73 6.07 -5.83
CA GLY A 241 -12.21 5.22 -4.75
C GLY A 241 -11.38 5.37 -3.48
N LEU A 242 -10.05 5.42 -3.61
CA LEU A 242 -9.13 5.65 -2.50
C LEU A 242 -9.27 7.06 -1.92
N ASP A 243 -9.56 8.08 -2.73
CA ASP A 243 -9.79 9.45 -2.25
C ASP A 243 -11.02 9.58 -1.35
N SER A 244 -11.98 8.66 -1.48
CA SER A 244 -13.17 8.62 -0.61
C SER A 244 -12.90 8.04 0.79
N MET A 245 -11.71 7.45 1.03
CA MET A 245 -11.37 6.87 2.32
C MET A 245 -10.96 7.94 3.35
N PRO A 246 -11.11 7.66 4.66
CA PRO A 246 -10.55 8.54 5.69
C PRO A 246 -9.04 8.75 5.47
N GLN A 247 -8.55 9.97 5.72
CA GLN A 247 -7.12 10.31 5.59
C GLN A 247 -6.29 9.76 6.76
N SER A 248 -6.46 8.47 7.04
CA SER A 248 -5.85 7.74 8.15
C SER A 248 -5.83 6.24 7.87
N GLY A 249 -5.04 5.51 8.66
CA GLY A 249 -4.91 4.07 8.55
C GLY A 249 -3.82 3.63 7.56
N PRO A 250 -3.45 2.34 7.59
CA PRO A 250 -2.24 1.84 6.95
C PRO A 250 -2.25 1.98 5.42
N LEU A 251 -3.40 1.77 4.78
CA LEU A 251 -3.52 1.90 3.32
C LEU A 251 -3.34 3.36 2.88
N PHE A 252 -4.01 4.31 3.55
CA PHE A 252 -3.86 5.73 3.23
C PHE A 252 -2.42 6.20 3.43
N THR A 253 -1.80 5.87 4.57
CA THR A 253 -0.41 6.26 4.85
C THR A 253 0.54 5.71 3.79
N ALA A 254 0.44 4.42 3.44
CA ALA A 254 1.30 3.83 2.43
C ALA A 254 1.14 4.47 1.04
N LEU A 255 -0.08 4.86 0.65
CA LEU A 255 -0.34 5.56 -0.61
C LEU A 255 0.17 7.00 -0.57
N ALA A 256 -0.02 7.69 0.54
CA ALA A 256 0.46 9.04 0.78
C ALA A 256 2.00 9.12 0.74
N ASP A 257 2.69 8.04 1.12
CA ASP A 257 4.15 7.92 1.10
C ASP A 257 4.73 7.63 -0.30
N LEU A 258 3.90 7.40 -1.33
CA LEU A 258 4.38 7.13 -2.68
C LEU A 258 4.98 8.39 -3.32
N ALA A 259 6.28 8.34 -3.60
CA ALA A 259 7.04 9.49 -4.06
C ALA A 259 6.73 9.90 -5.51
N THR A 260 6.20 9.01 -6.34
CA THR A 260 6.00 9.25 -7.79
C THR A 260 4.70 8.69 -8.33
N ASP A 261 4.20 9.29 -9.42
CA ASP A 261 3.02 8.81 -10.14
C ASP A 261 3.17 7.36 -10.62
N THR A 262 4.36 6.95 -11.04
CA THR A 262 4.60 5.57 -11.49
C THR A 262 4.42 4.56 -10.36
N GLN A 263 4.86 4.89 -9.15
CA GLN A 263 4.61 4.04 -7.98
C GLN A 263 3.12 3.99 -7.63
N ALA A 264 2.42 5.14 -7.72
CA ALA A 264 0.99 5.22 -7.49
C ALA A 264 0.19 4.39 -8.51
N GLN A 265 0.50 4.52 -9.81
CA GLN A 265 -0.13 3.75 -10.88
C GLN A 265 0.03 2.24 -10.68
N ALA A 266 1.23 1.78 -10.29
CA ALA A 266 1.46 0.38 -9.96
C ALA A 266 0.63 -0.08 -8.75
N ALA A 267 0.49 0.76 -7.71
CA ALA A 267 -0.36 0.46 -6.55
C ALA A 267 -1.85 0.38 -6.94
N PHE A 268 -2.35 1.31 -7.75
CA PHE A 268 -3.73 1.33 -8.23
C PHE A 268 -4.05 0.11 -9.09
N ASP A 269 -3.13 -0.30 -9.95
CA ASP A 269 -3.24 -1.53 -10.73
C ASP A 269 -3.45 -2.75 -9.83
N GLN A 270 -2.68 -2.89 -8.73
CA GLN A 270 -2.89 -3.98 -7.78
C GLN A 270 -4.24 -3.88 -7.04
N LEU A 271 -4.71 -2.65 -6.77
CA LEU A 271 -5.93 -2.38 -6.01
C LEU A 271 -7.24 -2.45 -6.83
N SER A 272 -7.18 -2.34 -8.17
CA SER A 272 -8.35 -2.15 -9.04
C SER A 272 -9.47 -3.19 -8.96
N GLY A 273 -9.13 -4.45 -8.63
CA GLY A 273 -10.11 -5.54 -8.57
C GLY A 273 -10.66 -5.97 -9.93
N GLU A 274 -9.97 -5.63 -11.02
CA GLU A 274 -10.40 -5.94 -12.39
C GLU A 274 -10.66 -7.43 -12.65
N ILE A 275 -10.06 -8.34 -11.88
CA ILE A 275 -10.31 -9.79 -11.96
C ILE A 275 -11.81 -10.13 -11.86
N HIS A 276 -12.59 -9.40 -11.06
CA HIS A 276 -14.03 -9.65 -10.92
C HIS A 276 -14.81 -9.34 -12.21
N SER A 277 -14.36 -8.33 -12.97
CA SER A 277 -14.92 -8.00 -14.28
C SER A 277 -14.43 -9.00 -15.34
N SER A 278 -13.16 -9.40 -15.30
CA SER A 278 -12.59 -10.41 -16.21
C SER A 278 -13.29 -11.77 -16.10
N VAL A 279 -13.67 -12.18 -14.88
CA VAL A 279 -14.47 -13.39 -14.64
C VAL A 279 -15.82 -13.33 -15.39
N LYS A 280 -16.50 -12.17 -15.42
CA LYS A 280 -17.76 -12.03 -16.18
C LYS A 280 -17.55 -12.23 -17.67
N GLY A 281 -16.48 -11.66 -18.22
CA GLY A 281 -16.08 -11.87 -19.62
C GLY A 281 -15.83 -13.34 -19.93
N MET A 282 -15.12 -14.04 -19.04
CA MET A 282 -14.89 -15.48 -19.17
C MET A 282 -16.20 -16.29 -19.11
N LEU A 283 -17.12 -15.99 -18.18
CA LEU A 283 -18.39 -16.71 -18.10
C LEU A 283 -19.23 -16.58 -19.37
N VAL A 284 -19.15 -15.44 -20.05
CA VAL A 284 -19.79 -15.23 -21.37
C VAL A 284 -19.08 -16.03 -22.47
N GLU A 285 -17.75 -16.05 -22.46
CA GLU A 285 -16.97 -16.82 -23.43
C GLU A 285 -17.19 -18.34 -23.27
N ASP A 286 -17.07 -18.87 -22.05
CA ASP A 286 -17.24 -20.29 -21.74
C ASP A 286 -18.68 -20.77 -21.93
N SER A 287 -19.67 -19.86 -21.91
CA SER A 287 -21.06 -20.18 -22.24
C SER A 287 -21.19 -20.82 -23.64
N ARG A 288 -20.23 -20.60 -24.55
CA ARG A 288 -20.22 -21.22 -25.88
C ARG A 288 -20.18 -22.74 -25.84
N PHE A 289 -19.60 -23.38 -24.82
CA PHE A 289 -19.50 -24.84 -24.78
C PHE A 289 -20.88 -25.51 -24.77
N LEU A 290 -21.88 -24.92 -24.10
CA LEU A 290 -23.26 -25.44 -24.09
C LEU A 290 -23.91 -25.29 -25.47
N ARG A 291 -23.75 -24.12 -26.09
CA ARG A 291 -24.25 -23.85 -27.44
C ARG A 291 -23.63 -24.79 -28.46
N ASP A 292 -22.31 -24.96 -28.41
CA ASP A 292 -21.56 -25.77 -29.36
C ASP A 292 -21.92 -27.26 -29.18
N ALA A 293 -22.10 -27.72 -27.93
CA ALA A 293 -22.59 -29.05 -27.61
C ALA A 293 -24.00 -29.33 -28.16
N ALA A 294 -24.95 -28.43 -27.91
CA ALA A 294 -26.32 -28.53 -28.40
C ALA A 294 -26.39 -28.53 -29.94
N THR A 295 -25.67 -27.59 -30.56
CA THR A 295 -25.65 -27.44 -32.02
C THR A 295 -25.00 -28.65 -32.68
N SER A 296 -23.88 -29.14 -32.14
CA SER A 296 -23.21 -30.35 -32.63
C SER A 296 -24.10 -31.58 -32.49
N ARG A 297 -24.83 -31.72 -31.38
CA ARG A 297 -25.78 -32.83 -31.19
C ARG A 297 -26.91 -32.79 -32.21
N ILE A 298 -27.49 -31.61 -32.47
CA ILE A 298 -28.54 -31.45 -33.49
C ILE A 298 -28.01 -31.82 -34.87
N ARG A 299 -26.81 -31.33 -35.25
CA ARG A 299 -26.19 -31.68 -36.54
C ARG A 299 -26.00 -33.19 -36.69
N ALA A 300 -25.44 -33.83 -35.67
CA ALA A 300 -25.28 -35.28 -35.65
C ALA A 300 -26.62 -36.03 -35.69
N ALA A 301 -27.69 -35.49 -35.07
CA ALA A 301 -29.03 -36.07 -35.10
C ALA A 301 -29.72 -36.02 -36.48
N PHE A 302 -29.27 -35.14 -37.37
CA PHE A 302 -29.81 -35.00 -38.72
C PHE A 302 -28.86 -35.55 -39.80
N GLY A 303 -27.81 -36.28 -39.40
CA GLY A 303 -26.86 -36.91 -40.34
C GLY A 303 -26.09 -35.90 -41.18
N ASP A 304 -25.79 -34.74 -40.61
CA ASP A 304 -25.01 -33.70 -41.27
C ASP A 304 -23.58 -34.22 -41.54
N PRO A 305 -23.11 -34.27 -42.81
CA PRO A 305 -21.84 -34.92 -43.18
C PRO A 305 -20.59 -34.28 -42.56
N ASP A 306 -20.68 -33.04 -42.08
CA ASP A 306 -19.58 -32.36 -41.38
C ASP A 306 -19.70 -32.46 -39.85
N ALA A 307 -20.70 -33.18 -39.32
CA ALA A 307 -20.87 -33.38 -37.89
C ALA A 307 -19.91 -34.45 -37.32
N THR A 308 -19.52 -34.27 -36.06
CA THR A 308 -18.82 -35.32 -35.33
C THR A 308 -19.83 -36.37 -34.89
N GLU A 309 -19.81 -37.54 -35.53
CA GLU A 309 -20.69 -38.65 -35.20
C GLU A 309 -20.21 -39.39 -33.94
N LEU A 310 -20.69 -38.96 -32.78
CA LEU A 310 -20.58 -39.74 -31.55
C LEU A 310 -21.82 -40.63 -31.42
N SER A 311 -21.61 -41.94 -31.30
CA SER A 311 -22.69 -42.89 -31.04
C SER A 311 -23.46 -42.49 -29.78
N VAL A 312 -24.78 -42.70 -29.81
CA VAL A 312 -25.69 -42.34 -28.72
C VAL A 312 -26.31 -43.60 -28.12
N MET A 313 -26.75 -43.51 -26.86
CA MET A 313 -27.54 -44.57 -26.23
C MET A 313 -29.01 -44.36 -26.56
N ALA A 314 -29.58 -45.24 -27.39
CA ALA A 314 -30.98 -45.19 -27.79
C ALA A 314 -31.81 -46.30 -27.11
N TYR A 315 -33.13 -46.12 -27.01
CA TYR A 315 -34.02 -47.13 -26.44
C TYR A 315 -34.76 -47.92 -27.54
N GLY A 316 -34.39 -49.19 -27.74
CA GLY A 316 -35.01 -50.10 -28.69
C GLY A 316 -35.98 -51.11 -28.06
N GLU A 317 -36.54 -52.01 -28.88
CA GLU A 317 -37.47 -53.05 -28.41
C GLU A 317 -36.87 -53.98 -27.33
N GLY A 318 -35.54 -54.14 -27.32
CA GLY A 318 -34.80 -54.94 -26.34
C GLY A 318 -34.20 -54.17 -25.15
N GLY A 319 -34.45 -52.86 -25.05
CA GLY A 319 -33.85 -51.99 -24.02
C GLY A 319 -32.80 -51.00 -24.56
N PRO A 320 -31.93 -50.45 -23.68
CA PRO A 320 -30.88 -49.50 -24.08
C PRO A 320 -29.81 -50.15 -24.96
N GLU A 321 -29.51 -49.55 -26.11
CA GLU A 321 -28.46 -49.99 -27.03
C GLU A 321 -27.70 -48.80 -27.64
N MET A 322 -26.46 -49.03 -28.06
CA MET A 322 -25.69 -48.03 -28.81
C MET A 322 -26.25 -47.93 -30.23
N ALA A 323 -26.50 -46.70 -30.69
CA ALA A 323 -27.03 -46.40 -32.01
C ALA A 323 -26.26 -45.27 -32.68
N ALA A 324 -26.43 -45.16 -34.00
CA ALA A 324 -25.96 -44.00 -34.76
C ALA A 324 -26.62 -42.72 -34.24
N ALA A 325 -25.90 -41.60 -34.34
CA ALA A 325 -26.33 -40.32 -33.78
C ALA A 325 -27.64 -39.81 -34.40
N ASP A 326 -27.92 -40.20 -35.64
CA ASP A 326 -29.09 -39.84 -36.46
C ASP A 326 -30.33 -40.69 -36.20
N THR A 327 -30.32 -41.53 -35.16
CA THR A 327 -31.48 -42.36 -34.81
C THR A 327 -32.72 -41.52 -34.50
N ASP A 328 -33.88 -41.90 -35.06
CA ASP A 328 -35.17 -41.23 -34.78
C ASP A 328 -35.69 -41.46 -33.34
N ARG A 329 -35.05 -42.34 -32.58
CA ARG A 329 -35.48 -42.75 -31.24
C ARG A 329 -35.06 -41.74 -30.17
N PHE A 330 -35.63 -41.89 -28.98
CA PHE A 330 -35.09 -41.28 -27.76
C PHE A 330 -33.62 -41.67 -27.61
N ALA A 331 -32.76 -40.67 -27.47
CA ALA A 331 -31.32 -40.84 -27.40
C ALA A 331 -30.73 -40.06 -26.23
N VAL A 332 -29.78 -40.68 -25.55
CA VAL A 332 -28.94 -40.09 -24.51
C VAL A 332 -27.52 -39.96 -25.04
N TRP A 333 -26.90 -38.82 -24.80
CA TRP A 333 -25.55 -38.51 -25.23
C TRP A 333 -24.74 -37.87 -24.11
N GLY A 334 -23.42 -37.94 -24.22
CA GLY A 334 -22.48 -37.28 -23.33
C GLY A 334 -21.22 -36.86 -24.07
N GLN A 335 -20.62 -35.76 -23.64
CA GLN A 335 -19.34 -35.28 -24.16
C GLN A 335 -18.52 -34.61 -23.06
N THR A 336 -17.20 -34.62 -23.23
CA THR A 336 -16.25 -33.90 -22.38
C THR A 336 -15.60 -32.81 -23.20
N PHE A 337 -15.27 -31.68 -22.57
CA PHE A 337 -14.53 -30.60 -23.23
C PHE A 337 -13.39 -30.12 -22.35
N GLY A 338 -12.37 -29.56 -23.01
CA GLY A 338 -11.25 -28.87 -22.39
C GLY A 338 -10.81 -27.74 -23.30
N ALA A 339 -10.48 -26.59 -22.71
CA ALA A 339 -10.04 -25.41 -23.44
C ALA A 339 -9.01 -24.63 -22.62
N TRP A 340 -8.05 -24.06 -23.33
CA TRP A 340 -7.17 -23.03 -22.81
C TRP A 340 -7.32 -21.77 -23.66
N GLY A 341 -6.92 -20.63 -23.13
CA GLY A 341 -6.88 -19.40 -23.90
C GLY A 341 -6.16 -18.29 -23.14
N ASN A 342 -5.74 -17.29 -23.88
CA ASN A 342 -5.20 -16.05 -23.36
C ASN A 342 -6.03 -14.88 -23.88
N ALA A 343 -6.18 -13.85 -23.07
CA ALA A 343 -6.65 -12.54 -23.49
C ALA A 343 -5.51 -11.55 -23.26
N ASP A 344 -5.10 -10.83 -24.31
CA ASP A 344 -4.03 -9.84 -24.21
C ASP A 344 -4.49 -8.62 -23.41
N SER A 345 -3.53 -7.93 -22.77
CA SER A 345 -3.80 -6.65 -22.10
C SER A 345 -4.21 -5.60 -23.13
N ASP A 346 -5.19 -4.77 -22.76
CA ASP A 346 -5.61 -3.58 -23.52
C ASP A 346 -4.93 -2.29 -23.00
N GLY A 347 -3.95 -2.42 -22.12
CA GLY A 347 -3.29 -1.32 -21.42
C GLY A 347 -4.08 -0.76 -20.24
N ASN A 348 -5.34 -1.15 -20.04
CA ASN A 348 -6.16 -0.79 -18.90
C ASN A 348 -6.31 -1.96 -17.92
N ALA A 349 -6.55 -3.16 -18.43
CA ALA A 349 -6.59 -4.42 -17.70
C ALA A 349 -5.41 -5.32 -18.09
N ALA A 350 -4.93 -6.12 -17.15
CA ALA A 350 -3.86 -7.07 -17.38
C ALA A 350 -4.26 -8.20 -18.33
N ALA A 351 -3.24 -8.81 -18.93
CA ALA A 351 -3.42 -10.05 -19.68
C ALA A 351 -3.94 -11.16 -18.76
N LEU A 352 -4.73 -12.06 -19.33
CA LEU A 352 -5.43 -13.11 -18.61
C LEU A 352 -5.19 -14.46 -19.27
N ASP A 353 -4.74 -15.44 -18.50
CA ASP A 353 -4.72 -16.84 -18.91
C ASP A 353 -5.94 -17.56 -18.35
N ARG A 354 -6.56 -18.42 -19.16
CA ARG A 354 -7.72 -19.23 -18.77
C ARG A 354 -7.53 -20.70 -19.11
N SER A 355 -8.05 -21.56 -18.23
CA SER A 355 -8.22 -22.99 -18.51
C SER A 355 -9.59 -23.45 -18.04
N SER A 356 -10.31 -24.15 -18.89
CA SER A 356 -11.68 -24.61 -18.63
C SER A 356 -11.81 -26.07 -19.00
N GLY A 357 -12.55 -26.84 -18.22
CA GLY A 357 -12.82 -28.24 -18.49
C GLY A 357 -14.17 -28.65 -17.94
N GLY A 358 -14.84 -29.59 -18.59
CA GLY A 358 -16.17 -29.99 -18.15
C GLY A 358 -16.73 -31.19 -18.85
N VAL A 359 -17.89 -31.60 -18.36
CA VAL A 359 -18.68 -32.72 -18.86
C VAL A 359 -20.11 -32.25 -19.08
N LEU A 360 -20.67 -32.61 -20.22
CA LEU A 360 -22.05 -32.32 -20.61
C LEU A 360 -22.74 -33.62 -20.97
N ALA A 361 -23.99 -33.76 -20.58
CA ALA A 361 -24.85 -34.86 -20.97
C ALA A 361 -26.24 -34.33 -21.33
N GLY A 362 -26.93 -35.04 -22.21
CA GLY A 362 -28.26 -34.65 -22.63
C GLY A 362 -29.08 -35.81 -23.14
N ALA A 363 -30.36 -35.52 -23.35
CA ALA A 363 -31.30 -36.46 -23.91
C ALA A 363 -32.25 -35.73 -24.87
N ASP A 364 -32.55 -36.36 -26.00
CA ASP A 364 -33.42 -35.81 -27.02
C ASP A 364 -34.24 -36.87 -27.73
N THR A 365 -35.32 -36.42 -28.37
CA THR A 365 -36.23 -37.25 -29.16
C THR A 365 -36.67 -36.51 -30.41
N LEU A 366 -37.08 -37.27 -31.44
CA LEU A 366 -37.69 -36.70 -32.63
C LEU A 366 -39.22 -36.62 -32.46
N VAL A 367 -39.81 -35.44 -32.68
CA VAL A 367 -41.26 -35.20 -32.61
C VAL A 367 -41.66 -34.33 -33.81
N GLY A 368 -42.46 -34.88 -34.72
CA GLY A 368 -42.97 -34.12 -35.87
C GLY A 368 -41.87 -33.50 -36.75
N GLY A 369 -40.73 -34.19 -36.92
CA GLY A 369 -39.58 -33.71 -37.68
C GLY A 369 -38.68 -32.73 -36.92
N TRP A 370 -38.99 -32.41 -35.67
CA TRP A 370 -38.14 -31.62 -34.77
C TRP A 370 -37.40 -32.54 -33.81
N ARG A 371 -36.08 -32.35 -33.69
CA ARG A 371 -35.30 -32.92 -32.61
C ARG A 371 -35.38 -31.96 -31.43
N LEU A 372 -35.90 -32.42 -30.30
CA LEU A 372 -36.04 -31.61 -29.08
C LEU A 372 -35.33 -32.31 -27.93
N GLY A 373 -34.56 -31.55 -27.14
CA GLY A 373 -33.76 -32.11 -26.06
C GLY A 373 -33.50 -31.18 -24.89
N LEU A 374 -33.04 -31.80 -23.81
CA LEU A 374 -32.49 -31.16 -22.64
C LEU A 374 -31.01 -31.54 -22.52
N LEU A 375 -30.20 -30.62 -22.01
CA LEU A 375 -28.82 -30.87 -21.63
C LEU A 375 -28.54 -30.30 -20.25
N GLY A 376 -27.55 -30.89 -19.59
CA GLY A 376 -26.98 -30.35 -18.38
C GLY A 376 -25.54 -30.82 -18.20
N GLY A 377 -24.88 -30.30 -17.18
CA GLY A 377 -23.52 -30.72 -16.91
C GLY A 377 -22.82 -29.84 -15.89
N TYR A 378 -21.52 -30.08 -15.76
CA TYR A 378 -20.65 -29.39 -14.82
C TYR A 378 -19.38 -28.96 -15.54
N SER A 379 -18.88 -27.78 -15.20
CA SER A 379 -17.57 -27.31 -15.63
C SER A 379 -16.81 -26.63 -14.50
N HIS A 380 -15.49 -26.69 -14.63
CA HIS A 380 -14.54 -25.99 -13.79
C HIS A 380 -13.66 -25.11 -14.67
N SER A 381 -13.52 -23.85 -14.31
CA SER A 381 -12.64 -22.90 -14.99
C SER A 381 -11.70 -22.20 -14.00
N SER A 382 -10.46 -21.98 -14.40
CA SER A 382 -9.46 -21.19 -13.68
C SER A 382 -9.00 -20.00 -14.54
N LEU A 383 -8.75 -18.87 -13.88
CA LEU A 383 -8.23 -17.65 -14.48
C LEU A 383 -7.05 -17.14 -13.65
N ASP A 384 -6.03 -16.65 -14.34
CA ASP A 384 -4.85 -16.06 -13.73
C ASP A 384 -4.50 -14.74 -14.43
N ALA A 385 -4.30 -13.68 -13.65
CA ALA A 385 -3.84 -12.35 -14.09
C ALA A 385 -2.52 -12.03 -13.37
N ALA A 386 -1.41 -12.48 -13.94
CA ALA A 386 -0.09 -12.44 -13.29
C ALA A 386 0.38 -11.03 -12.93
N ASP A 387 0.18 -10.05 -13.82
CA ASP A 387 0.57 -8.64 -13.59
C ASP A 387 -0.23 -7.97 -12.46
N ARG A 388 -1.29 -8.62 -11.97
CA ARG A 388 -2.16 -8.18 -10.86
C ARG A 388 -2.10 -9.13 -9.67
N ASN A 389 -1.23 -10.16 -9.74
CA ASN A 389 -1.12 -11.22 -8.75
C ASN A 389 -2.49 -11.72 -8.25
N SER A 390 -3.38 -11.98 -9.22
CA SER A 390 -4.80 -12.26 -9.00
C SER A 390 -5.19 -13.54 -9.73
N SER A 391 -6.02 -14.36 -9.09
CA SER A 391 -6.57 -15.58 -9.67
C SER A 391 -8.05 -15.73 -9.32
N ALA A 392 -8.78 -16.46 -10.16
CA ALA A 392 -10.18 -16.79 -9.91
C ALA A 392 -10.50 -18.20 -10.39
N LYS A 393 -11.50 -18.83 -9.77
CA LYS A 393 -12.03 -20.14 -10.15
C LYS A 393 -13.54 -20.09 -10.22
N ALA A 394 -14.10 -20.86 -11.14
CA ALA A 394 -15.54 -20.99 -11.33
C ALA A 394 -15.94 -22.47 -11.38
N ASP A 395 -16.85 -22.85 -10.49
CA ASP A 395 -17.53 -24.14 -10.53
C ASP A 395 -18.97 -23.92 -11.01
N SER A 396 -19.26 -24.42 -12.20
CA SER A 396 -20.49 -24.09 -12.92
C SER A 396 -21.36 -25.32 -13.16
N TYR A 397 -22.66 -25.18 -12.86
CA TYR A 397 -23.69 -26.17 -13.16
C TYR A 397 -24.60 -25.64 -14.25
N HIS A 398 -24.85 -26.47 -15.25
CA HIS A 398 -25.50 -26.06 -16.50
C HIS A 398 -26.83 -26.79 -16.67
N LEU A 399 -27.83 -26.06 -17.18
CA LEU A 399 -29.09 -26.61 -17.65
C LEU A 399 -29.51 -25.90 -18.93
N GLY A 400 -29.92 -26.65 -19.93
CA GLY A 400 -30.37 -26.08 -21.19
C GLY A 400 -31.39 -26.95 -21.90
N LEU A 401 -32.07 -26.32 -22.85
CA LEU A 401 -32.99 -26.93 -23.78
C LEU A 401 -32.60 -26.53 -25.19
N TYR A 402 -32.72 -27.46 -26.12
CA TYR A 402 -32.37 -27.22 -27.52
C TYR A 402 -33.36 -27.90 -28.44
N GLY A 403 -33.45 -27.35 -29.65
CA GLY A 403 -34.33 -27.86 -30.68
C GLY A 403 -33.80 -27.56 -32.08
N GLY A 404 -34.10 -28.44 -33.03
CA GLY A 404 -33.78 -28.17 -34.42
C GLY A 404 -34.56 -29.05 -35.39
N THR A 405 -34.60 -28.62 -36.65
CA THR A 405 -35.26 -29.33 -37.74
C THR A 405 -34.58 -29.03 -39.07
N ASN A 406 -34.71 -29.95 -40.02
CA ASN A 406 -34.36 -29.74 -41.42
C ASN A 406 -35.63 -29.58 -42.25
N TRP A 407 -35.92 -28.36 -42.67
CA TRP A 407 -37.02 -28.04 -43.57
C TRP A 407 -36.52 -27.97 -45.03
N GLY A 408 -36.50 -29.14 -45.68
CA GLY A 408 -35.94 -29.26 -47.03
C GLY A 408 -34.43 -29.02 -47.02
N ALA A 409 -33.99 -27.90 -47.60
CA ALA A 409 -32.58 -27.48 -47.61
C ALA A 409 -32.24 -26.46 -46.52
N LEU A 410 -33.20 -26.07 -45.68
CA LEU A 410 -32.99 -25.14 -44.58
C LEU A 410 -32.88 -25.92 -43.26
N ALA A 411 -31.73 -25.87 -42.61
CA ALA A 411 -31.56 -26.36 -41.25
C ALA A 411 -31.77 -25.20 -40.25
N ILE A 412 -32.58 -25.46 -39.23
CA ILE A 412 -32.88 -24.54 -38.14
C ILE A 412 -32.41 -25.21 -36.85
N ARG A 413 -31.60 -24.50 -36.06
CA ARG A 413 -31.10 -24.99 -34.76
C ARG A 413 -31.23 -23.86 -33.75
N SER A 414 -31.71 -24.15 -32.55
CA SER A 414 -31.85 -23.14 -31.50
C SER A 414 -31.79 -23.77 -30.12
N GLY A 415 -31.57 -22.93 -29.11
CA GLY A 415 -31.62 -23.35 -27.73
C GLY A 415 -31.51 -22.19 -26.75
N ALA A 416 -31.74 -22.55 -25.49
CA ALA A 416 -31.57 -21.66 -24.36
C ALA A 416 -30.91 -22.43 -23.22
N ALA A 417 -30.02 -21.78 -22.48
CA ALA A 417 -29.34 -22.37 -21.35
C ALA A 417 -29.17 -21.38 -20.20
N TYR A 418 -29.13 -21.92 -18.99
CA TYR A 418 -28.84 -21.21 -17.77
C TYR A 418 -27.74 -21.94 -17.01
N SER A 419 -26.81 -21.18 -16.44
CA SER A 419 -25.72 -21.71 -15.63
C SER A 419 -25.69 -21.02 -14.28
N TRP A 420 -25.61 -21.81 -13.22
CA TRP A 420 -25.29 -21.34 -11.87
C TRP A 420 -23.80 -21.50 -11.66
N ASN A 421 -23.11 -20.43 -11.29
CA ASN A 421 -21.66 -20.41 -11.14
C ASN A 421 -21.32 -20.01 -9.71
N SER A 422 -20.55 -20.86 -9.01
CA SER A 422 -19.92 -20.51 -7.74
C SER A 422 -18.49 -20.05 -8.02
N LEU A 423 -18.16 -18.84 -7.58
CA LEU A 423 -16.91 -18.17 -7.92
C LEU A 423 -16.09 -17.92 -6.66
N SER A 424 -14.79 -18.24 -6.74
CA SER A 424 -13.80 -17.88 -5.72
C SER A 424 -12.70 -17.05 -6.38
N ALA A 425 -12.32 -15.93 -5.77
CA ALA A 425 -11.29 -15.04 -6.27
C ALA A 425 -10.26 -14.75 -5.16
N HIS A 426 -8.99 -14.76 -5.53
CA HIS A 426 -7.87 -14.47 -4.65
C HIS A 426 -6.99 -13.40 -5.29
N ARG A 427 -6.60 -12.39 -4.51
CA ARG A 427 -5.74 -11.29 -4.95
C ARG A 427 -4.70 -11.02 -3.88
N SER A 428 -3.46 -10.76 -4.27
CA SER A 428 -2.42 -10.34 -3.35
C SER A 428 -1.89 -8.97 -3.76
N VAL A 429 -2.21 -7.96 -2.95
CA VAL A 429 -1.82 -6.57 -3.17
C VAL A 429 -0.50 -6.33 -2.45
N ALA A 430 0.52 -5.85 -3.14
CA ALA A 430 1.78 -5.47 -2.52
C ALA A 430 2.42 -4.29 -3.24
N PHE A 431 2.76 -3.25 -2.49
CA PHE A 431 3.53 -2.10 -2.94
C PHE A 431 4.29 -1.50 -1.74
N THR A 432 5.07 -0.44 -1.96
CA THR A 432 5.88 0.18 -0.90
C THR A 432 5.02 0.53 0.31
N GLY A 433 5.37 -0.02 1.48
CA GLY A 433 4.67 0.26 2.75
C GLY A 433 3.35 -0.49 2.96
N PHE A 434 2.89 -1.32 2.02
CA PHE A 434 1.61 -2.03 2.16
C PHE A 434 1.62 -3.42 1.50
N ALA A 435 1.06 -4.41 2.19
CA ALA A 435 0.78 -5.73 1.64
C ALA A 435 -0.49 -6.31 2.26
N ASP A 436 -1.32 -6.94 1.43
CA ASP A 436 -2.56 -7.60 1.88
C ASP A 436 -2.97 -8.75 0.94
N GLY A 437 -3.72 -9.72 1.49
CA GLY A 437 -4.28 -10.85 0.79
C GLY A 437 -5.80 -10.82 0.85
N LEU A 438 -6.45 -10.71 -0.29
CA LEU A 438 -7.90 -10.58 -0.41
C LEU A 438 -8.49 -11.86 -1.01
N SER A 439 -9.54 -12.37 -0.39
CA SER A 439 -10.35 -13.47 -0.91
C SER A 439 -11.82 -13.08 -0.98
N ALA A 440 -12.51 -13.54 -2.01
CA ALA A 440 -13.95 -13.33 -2.16
C ALA A 440 -14.62 -14.57 -2.75
N ASP A 441 -15.76 -14.96 -2.17
CA ASP A 441 -16.64 -16.01 -2.67
C ASP A 441 -18.00 -15.41 -3.01
N TYR A 442 -18.51 -15.68 -4.21
CA TYR A 442 -19.80 -15.16 -4.68
C TYR A 442 -20.42 -16.02 -5.77
N ASP A 443 -21.74 -15.94 -5.92
CA ASP A 443 -22.47 -16.67 -6.96
C ASP A 443 -22.80 -15.75 -8.16
N ALA A 444 -22.88 -16.33 -9.35
CA ALA A 444 -23.31 -15.65 -10.57
C ALA A 444 -24.22 -16.54 -11.43
N GLY A 445 -25.15 -15.92 -12.16
CA GLY A 445 -26.02 -16.59 -13.13
C GLY A 445 -25.67 -16.19 -14.56
N THR A 446 -25.52 -17.16 -15.46
CA THR A 446 -25.29 -16.92 -16.89
C THR A 446 -26.47 -17.46 -17.69
N ALA A 447 -27.20 -16.59 -18.39
CA ALA A 447 -28.28 -16.98 -19.30
C ALA A 447 -27.84 -16.77 -20.75
N GLN A 448 -28.13 -17.73 -21.63
CA GLN A 448 -27.84 -17.64 -23.06
C GLN A 448 -29.04 -18.12 -23.87
N VAL A 449 -29.31 -17.44 -24.99
CA VAL A 449 -30.19 -17.90 -26.08
C VAL A 449 -29.37 -17.88 -27.36
N PHE A 450 -29.49 -18.93 -28.18
CA PHE A 450 -28.76 -19.05 -29.43
C PHE A 450 -29.64 -19.64 -30.53
N GLY A 451 -29.25 -19.35 -31.78
CA GLY A 451 -29.90 -19.87 -32.96
C GLY A 451 -29.00 -19.82 -34.18
N GLU A 452 -29.11 -20.83 -35.05
CA GLU A 452 -28.42 -20.96 -36.32
C GLU A 452 -29.44 -21.28 -37.42
N LEU A 453 -29.24 -20.67 -38.59
CA LEU A 453 -29.96 -20.95 -39.82
C LEU A 453 -28.93 -21.28 -40.91
N GLU A 454 -29.08 -22.43 -41.54
CA GLU A 454 -28.16 -22.91 -42.56
C GLU A 454 -28.93 -23.33 -43.81
N GLN A 455 -28.48 -22.89 -44.99
CA GLN A 455 -29.11 -23.20 -46.26
C GLN A 455 -28.17 -23.97 -47.15
N ASP A 456 -28.54 -25.21 -47.47
CA ASP A 456 -27.72 -26.12 -48.23
C ASP A 456 -27.93 -25.89 -49.75
N ARG A 457 -27.00 -25.20 -50.41
CA ARG A 457 -27.17 -24.71 -51.80
C ARG A 457 -26.66 -25.66 -52.90
N CYS A 458 -26.17 -26.86 -52.58
CA CYS A 458 -25.54 -27.73 -53.60
C CYS A 458 -25.85 -29.23 -53.45
N ARG A 459 -27.07 -29.64 -53.84
CA ARG A 459 -27.39 -31.07 -54.06
C ARG A 459 -27.13 -31.49 -55.51
N LYS A 460 -25.89 -31.38 -56.01
CA LYS A 460 -25.46 -32.07 -57.25
C LYS A 460 -24.04 -32.64 -57.13
N ARG A 461 -23.97 -33.97 -57.17
CA ARG A 461 -22.81 -34.87 -57.32
C ARG A 461 -21.49 -34.20 -57.76
N ARG A 462 -20.48 -34.24 -56.88
CA ARG A 462 -19.12 -34.76 -57.17
C ARG A 462 -18.29 -34.83 -55.89
N GLN A 463 -17.75 -36.03 -55.63
CA GLN A 463 -16.62 -36.23 -54.72
C GLN A 463 -15.40 -35.45 -55.21
N VAL A 464 -14.49 -35.18 -54.26
CA VAL A 464 -13.12 -34.62 -54.35
C VAL A 464 -13.05 -33.12 -54.00
N ARG A 465 -12.51 -32.75 -52.82
CA ARG A 465 -11.11 -32.30 -52.58
C ARG A 465 -10.91 -31.54 -51.25
N ALA A 466 -9.76 -31.83 -50.65
CA ALA A 466 -8.79 -30.94 -49.98
C ALA A 466 -9.28 -29.73 -49.17
N VAL A 467 -9.11 -29.81 -47.84
CA VAL A 467 -9.14 -28.67 -46.93
C VAL A 467 -7.94 -27.75 -47.22
N ARG A 468 -8.22 -26.53 -47.69
CA ARG A 468 -7.27 -25.42 -47.75
C ARG A 468 -7.90 -24.23 -47.05
N GLN A 469 -7.36 -23.85 -45.89
CA GLN A 469 -7.74 -22.62 -45.18
C GLN A 469 -7.48 -21.39 -46.07
N PRO A 470 -8.39 -20.40 -46.13
CA PRO A 470 -8.14 -19.16 -46.84
C PRO A 470 -7.20 -18.27 -46.02
N ARG A 471 -5.97 -18.06 -46.51
CA ARG A 471 -5.19 -16.85 -46.19
C ARG A 471 -5.83 -15.69 -46.96
N LEU A 472 -6.13 -14.60 -46.26
CA LEU A 472 -6.45 -13.32 -46.88
C LEU A 472 -5.27 -12.86 -47.75
N CYS A 473 -5.53 -12.60 -49.04
CA CYS A 473 -4.67 -11.75 -49.86
C CYS A 473 -5.06 -10.29 -49.59
N GLN A 474 -4.10 -9.49 -49.08
CA GLN A 474 -4.10 -8.05 -49.26
C GLN A 474 -3.69 -7.73 -50.69
N SER A 475 -4.43 -6.85 -51.37
CA SER A 475 -3.95 -6.16 -52.57
C SER A 475 -3.40 -4.79 -52.17
N THR A 476 -2.26 -4.47 -52.77
CA THR A 476 -1.48 -3.22 -52.77
C THR A 476 -2.25 -1.93 -52.65
#